data_AF-A0A8S3CQL1-F1
#
_entry.id   AF-A0A8S3CQL1-F1
#
_cell.length_a   1.000
_cell.length_b   1.000
_cell.length_c   1.000
_cell.angle_alpha   90.00
_cell.angle_beta   90.00
_cell.angle_gamma   90.00
#
_symmetry.space_group_name_H-M   'P 1'
#
loop_
_entity.id
_entity.type
_entity.pdbx_description
1 polymer ?
#
loop_
_entity_poly.entity_id
_entity_poly.type
_entity_poly.pdbx_seq_one_letter_code
_entity_poly.pdbx_strand_id
1 'polypeptide(L)' 'RAGPNYQEGLRVMREVGASLGIPVHVFGPETHMTAIVGMALGKRPIAVPEEVELT' A
#
# COMPACT_ATOMS: atom_id res chain seq x y z
N ARG A 1 3.68 -4.08 -4.74
CA ARG A 1 3.98 -4.63 -6.09
C ARG A 1 5.32 -4.07 -6.54
N ALA A 2 6.10 -4.85 -7.30
CA ALA A 2 7.37 -4.44 -7.90
C ALA A 2 7.30 -4.60 -9.44
N GLY A 3 8.30 -4.10 -10.15
CA GLY A 3 8.44 -4.18 -11.61
C GLY A 3 8.72 -2.83 -12.27
N PRO A 4 8.83 -2.76 -13.61
CA PRO A 4 9.00 -1.49 -14.32
C PRO A 4 7.91 -0.49 -13.94
N ASN A 5 8.32 0.74 -13.59
CA ASN A 5 7.43 1.86 -13.23
C ASN A 5 6.47 1.58 -12.06
N TYR A 6 6.80 0.65 -11.16
CA TYR A 6 5.92 0.27 -10.06
C TYR A 6 5.57 1.46 -9.16
N GLN A 7 6.49 2.42 -8.97
CA GLN A 7 6.29 3.59 -8.11
C GLN A 7 5.05 4.38 -8.53
N GLU A 8 4.90 4.63 -9.83
CA GLU A 8 3.78 5.38 -10.39
C GLU A 8 2.46 4.60 -10.25
N GLY A 9 2.48 3.30 -10.53
CA GLY A 9 1.32 2.45 -10.31
C GLY A 9 0.88 2.43 -8.83
N LEU A 10 1.83 2.38 -7.89
CA LEU A 10 1.50 2.46 -6.46
C LEU A 10 0.97 3.83 -6.06
N ARG A 11 1.47 4.93 -6.65
CA ARG A 11 0.97 6.30 -6.42
C ARG A 11 -0.50 6.41 -6.82
N VAL A 12 -0.82 6.05 -8.07
CA VAL A 12 -2.19 6.10 -8.61
C VAL A 12 -3.15 5.24 -7.78
N MET A 13 -2.70 4.06 -7.31
CA MET A 13 -3.52 3.20 -6.45
C MET A 13 -3.83 3.80 -5.08
N ARG A 14 -2.94 4.61 -4.50
CA ARG A 14 -3.24 5.34 -3.25
C ARG A 14 -4.23 6.46 -3.51
N GLU A 15 -4.01 7.24 -4.56
CA GLU A 15 -4.86 8.38 -4.93
C GLU A 15 -6.29 7.98 -5.25
N VAL A 16 -6.50 6.86 -5.96
CA VAL A 16 -7.84 6.37 -6.26
C VAL A 16 -8.56 5.86 -5.00
N GLY A 17 -7.85 5.26 -4.05
CA GLY A 17 -8.42 4.87 -2.76
C GLY A 17 -8.91 6.09 -1.98
N ALA A 18 -8.07 7.14 -1.91
CA ALA A 18 -8.40 8.40 -1.26
C ALA A 18 -9.58 9.12 -1.95
N SER A 19 -9.59 9.21 -3.28
CA SER A 19 -10.65 9.92 -4.02
C SER A 19 -12.01 9.23 -3.93
N LEU A 20 -12.04 7.90 -3.84
CA LEU A 20 -13.26 7.11 -3.67
C LEU A 20 -13.67 6.94 -2.20
N GLY A 21 -12.83 7.35 -1.24
CA GLY A 21 -13.06 7.10 0.19
C GLY A 21 -13.02 5.61 0.56
N ILE A 22 -12.32 4.79 -0.22
CA ILE A 22 -12.20 3.35 0.01
C ILE A 22 -10.86 3.08 0.72
N PRO A 23 -10.85 2.35 1.86
CA PRO A 23 -9.60 1.97 2.53
C PRO A 23 -8.74 1.09 1.62
N VAL A 24 -7.63 1.64 1.12
CA VAL A 24 -6.68 0.93 0.25
C VAL A 24 -5.29 1.04 0.85
N HIS A 25 -4.69 -0.11 1.19
CA HIS A 25 -3.33 -0.19 1.71
C HIS A 25 -2.39 -0.68 0.61
N VAL A 26 -1.43 0.17 0.22
CA VAL A 26 -0.53 -0.09 -0.91
C VAL A 26 0.89 -0.32 -0.41
N PHE A 27 1.48 -1.45 -0.79
CA PHE A 27 2.81 -1.89 -0.35
C PHE A 27 3.77 -2.06 -1.54
N GLY A 28 5.03 -1.67 -1.37
CA GLY A 28 6.08 -1.77 -2.38
C GLY A 28 6.91 -3.05 -2.30
N PRO A 29 8.09 -3.09 -2.96
CA PRO A 29 9.00 -4.24 -2.96
C PRO A 29 9.65 -4.53 -1.60
N GLU A 30 9.67 -3.57 -0.70
CA GLU A 30 10.15 -3.71 0.68
C GLU A 30 9.28 -4.66 1.52
N THR A 31 8.03 -4.87 1.10
CA THR A 31 7.09 -5.76 1.77
C THR A 31 7.16 -7.17 1.19
N HIS A 32 7.32 -8.19 2.05
CA HIS A 32 7.28 -9.59 1.62
C HIS A 32 5.99 -9.89 0.86
N MET A 33 6.08 -10.59 -0.27
CA MET A 33 4.98 -10.76 -1.23
C MET A 33 3.66 -11.22 -0.58
N THR A 34 3.72 -12.19 0.34
CA THR A 34 2.53 -12.75 1.01
C THR A 34 2.17 -12.04 2.32
N ALA A 35 2.87 -10.96 2.71
CA ALA A 35 2.60 -10.23 3.94
C ALA A 35 1.16 -9.70 4.00
N ILE A 36 0.68 -9.19 2.86
CA ILE A 36 -0.68 -8.65 2.67
C ILE A 36 -1.79 -9.63 3.01
N VAL A 37 -1.57 -10.95 2.86
CA VAL A 37 -2.59 -11.96 3.17
C VAL A 37 -2.85 -12.01 4.68
N GLY A 38 -1.79 -12.00 5.49
CA GLY A 38 -1.92 -11.99 6.95
C GLY A 38 -2.54 -10.69 7.45
N MET A 39 -2.21 -9.57 6.81
CA MET A 39 -2.82 -8.26 7.09
C MET A 39 -4.32 -8.26 6.78
N ALA A 40 -4.71 -8.73 5.60
CA ALA A 40 -6.11 -8.77 5.16
C ALA A 40 -6.98 -9.74 6.00
N LEU A 41 -6.42 -10.85 6.46
CA LEU A 41 -7.12 -11.83 7.30
C LEU A 41 -7.10 -11.48 8.81
N GLY A 42 -6.58 -10.32 9.20
CA GLY A 42 -6.48 -9.90 10.60
C GLY A 42 -5.55 -10.78 11.45
N LYS A 43 -4.60 -11.48 10.82
CA LYS A 43 -3.61 -12.32 11.51
C LYS A 43 -2.32 -11.57 11.84
N ARG A 44 -2.11 -10.40 11.21
CA ARG A 44 -1.02 -9.47 11.48
C ARG A 44 -1.53 -8.03 11.39
N PRO A 45 -0.97 -7.09 12.16
CA PRO A 45 -1.30 -5.69 12.03
C PRO A 45 -0.87 -5.16 10.66
N ILE A 46 -1.61 -4.18 10.15
CA ILE A 46 -1.21 -3.40 8.99
C ILE A 46 -0.10 -2.47 9.44
N ALA A 47 1.13 -2.70 8.98
CA ALA A 47 2.21 -1.74 9.17
C ALA A 47 1.92 -0.55 8.27
N VAL A 48 1.37 0.52 8.83
CA VAL A 48 1.23 1.81 8.15
C VAL A 48 2.63 2.42 8.10
N PRO A 49 3.27 2.58 6.93
CA PRO A 49 4.40 3.51 6.83
C PRO A 49 3.82 4.90 7.14
N GLU A 50 4.47 5.68 7.99
CA GLU A 50 4.12 7.08 8.21
C GLU A 50 3.92 7.74 6.84
N GLU A 51 2.73 8.31 6.62
CA GLU A 51 2.55 9.24 5.50
C GLU A 51 3.61 10.31 5.68
N VAL A 52 4.57 10.36 4.74
CA VAL A 52 5.44 11.51 4.64
C VAL A 52 4.53 12.66 4.26
N GLU A 53 4.14 13.46 5.27
CA GLU A 53 3.62 14.81 5.07
C GLU A 53 4.65 15.53 4.21
N LEU A 54 4.35 15.64 2.91
CA LEU A 54 5.08 16.51 2.00
C LEU A 54 4.70 17.95 2.40
N THR A 55 5.34 18.47 3.45
CA THR A 55 5.46 19.90 3.72
C THR A 55 6.31 20.58 2.66
#